data_AF-A0A367ZSV8-F1
#
_entry.id   AF-A0A367ZSV8-F1
#
_cell.length_a   1.000
_cell.length_b   1.000
_cell.length_c   1.000
_cell.angle_alpha   90.00
_cell.angle_beta   90.00
_cell.angle_gamma   90.00
#
_symmetry.space_group_name_H-M   'P 1'
#
loop_
_entity.id
_entity.type
_entity.pdbx_description
1 polymer ?
#
loop_
_entity_poly.entity_id
_entity_poly.type
_entity_poly.pdbx_seq_one_letter_code
_entity_poly.pdbx_strand_id
1 'polypeptide(L)'
;MNALVPVAQPGDKLKAIFMLGMAANVFTLSGSVLGLIVLGKTEWVEGFWTQAWYALCLAPLFMGDAINAYVLGRIRLEGERGWDDVQITPEGRLALVGWFRLWRTLSYLTAATLAGALLTTLAPDPAIGRGLFLLFPVLFLVHAVRCLHTLQAYVAPVLPAFGGRALAWRAASLAVLFGGWLTWLSQRTGPVTGLELLGHGIIYFLLCAWLQPLPSRYSILRPAQCAPDLGVTLLPEGLDNPAERLAIQQAGAWWKGEGGYVSLGCLRLPLLELPLFQATGEALLSPDRSSLLLLLISEVKPRVHRALYSPVGDRVYVTTDFGAPEARFPDEIVYETRPGDEPPAAFLARHLQRSAQRGQVEDPPWAWLEAMTMLVLQFLARRRPDRAPTDDTSTDGSAGGSS
;
A
#
# COMPACT_ATOMS: atom_id res chain seq x y z
N MET A 1 6.08 -18.09 30.06
CA MET A 1 5.70 -16.70 30.39
C MET A 1 5.53 -15.96 29.07
N ASN A 2 4.30 -15.83 28.60
CA ASN A 2 4.00 -15.15 27.33
C ASN A 2 4.02 -13.64 27.58
N ALA A 3 5.00 -12.95 27.02
CA ALA A 3 5.00 -11.49 27.00
C ALA A 3 3.74 -11.02 26.28
N LEU A 4 2.92 -10.24 26.98
CA LEU A 4 1.82 -9.48 26.42
C LEU A 4 2.38 -8.62 25.29
N VAL A 5 2.11 -8.98 24.04
CA VAL A 5 2.39 -8.11 22.89
C VAL A 5 1.53 -6.87 23.09
N PRO A 6 2.14 -5.67 23.25
CA PRO A 6 1.38 -4.46 23.51
C PRO A 6 0.41 -4.20 22.34
N VAL A 7 -0.84 -3.88 22.70
CA VAL A 7 -1.89 -3.48 21.77
C VAL A 7 -1.36 -2.31 20.93
N ALA A 8 -1.08 -2.55 19.65
CA ALA A 8 -0.63 -1.50 18.75
C ALA A 8 -1.73 -0.45 18.61
N GLN A 9 -1.42 0.80 18.92
CA GLN A 9 -2.33 1.92 18.71
C GLN A 9 -2.49 2.16 17.20
N PRO A 10 -3.64 2.68 16.71
CA PRO A 10 -3.83 3.01 15.30
C PRO A 10 -2.74 3.90 14.70
N GLY A 11 -2.09 4.74 15.52
CA GLY A 11 -0.95 5.57 15.13
C GLY A 11 0.37 4.82 14.95
N ASP A 12 0.52 3.61 15.50
CA ASP A 12 1.78 2.86 15.46
C ASP A 12 2.10 2.34 14.06
N LYS A 13 1.09 1.97 13.27
CA LYS A 13 1.25 1.55 11.87
C LYS A 13 1.70 2.72 11.01
N LEU A 14 1.02 3.87 11.10
CA LEU A 14 1.38 5.08 10.37
C LEU A 14 2.77 5.57 10.78
N LYS A 15 3.08 5.59 12.08
CA LYS A 15 4.40 5.95 12.60
C LYS A 15 5.48 5.01 12.10
N ALA A 16 5.25 3.69 12.10
CA ALA A 16 6.23 2.73 11.62
C ALA A 16 6.48 2.86 10.11
N ILE A 17 5.43 3.10 9.31
CA ILE A 17 5.56 3.37 7.86
C ILE A 17 6.32 4.68 7.62
N PHE A 18 5.99 5.73 8.37
CA PHE A 18 6.64 7.03 8.25
C PHE A 18 8.13 6.95 8.64
N MET A 19 8.45 6.31 9.76
CA MET A 19 9.82 6.06 10.19
C MET A 19 10.59 5.22 9.18
N LEU A 20 9.94 4.23 8.56
CA LEU A 20 10.53 3.44 7.49
C LEU A 20 10.83 4.30 6.25
N GLY A 21 9.91 5.18 5.85
CA GLY A 21 10.11 6.14 4.77
C GLY A 21 11.28 7.10 5.04
N MET A 22 11.37 7.63 6.26
CA MET A 22 12.50 8.46 6.67
C MET A 22 13.82 7.68 6.65
N ALA A 23 13.85 6.47 7.22
CA ALA A 23 15.04 5.63 7.25
C ALA A 23 15.51 5.23 5.85
N ALA A 24 14.59 4.97 4.91
CA ALA A 24 14.91 4.71 3.52
C ALA A 24 15.58 5.93 2.85
N ASN A 25 15.11 7.15 3.15
CA ASN A 25 15.66 8.39 2.61
C ASN A 25 16.96 8.85 3.26
N VAL A 26 17.35 8.31 4.42
CA VAL A 26 18.69 8.57 5.00
C VAL A 26 19.79 8.17 4.02
N PHE A 27 19.59 7.09 3.24
CA PHE A 27 20.55 6.68 2.21
C PHE A 27 20.72 7.71 1.10
N THR A 28 19.66 8.45 0.75
CA THR A 28 19.72 9.57 -0.20
C THR A 28 20.66 10.66 0.31
N LEU A 29 20.43 11.10 1.55
CA LEU A 29 21.26 12.14 2.18
C LEU A 29 22.71 11.66 2.36
N SER A 30 22.91 10.44 2.87
CA SER A 30 24.24 9.87 3.08
C SER A 30 25.00 9.71 1.77
N GLY A 31 24.33 9.30 0.68
CA GLY A 31 24.94 9.18 -0.64
C GLY A 31 25.39 10.52 -1.21
N SER A 32 24.56 11.56 -1.12
CA SER A 32 24.94 12.93 -1.50
C SER A 32 26.10 13.47 -0.65
N VAL A 33 26.06 13.28 0.68
CA VAL A 33 27.15 13.71 1.58
C VAL A 33 28.45 12.97 1.25
N LEU A 34 28.39 11.67 0.97
CA LEU A 34 29.57 10.89 0.57
C LEU A 34 30.14 11.39 -0.76
N GLY A 35 29.28 11.72 -1.73
CA GLY A 35 29.69 12.35 -2.99
C GLY A 35 30.41 13.68 -2.75
N LEU A 36 29.89 14.53 -1.85
CA LEU A 36 30.54 15.77 -1.46
C LEU A 36 31.91 15.54 -0.81
N ILE A 37 32.02 14.55 0.08
CA ILE A 37 33.30 14.19 0.72
C ILE A 37 34.31 13.70 -0.33
N VAL A 38 33.88 12.87 -1.29
CA VAL A 38 34.75 12.38 -2.36
C VAL A 38 35.23 13.55 -3.22
N LEU A 39 34.33 14.41 -3.68
CA LEU A 39 34.69 15.58 -4.50
C LEU A 39 35.62 16.54 -3.75
N GLY A 40 35.37 16.78 -2.46
CA GLY A 40 36.23 17.62 -1.63
C GLY A 40 37.61 17.03 -1.35
N LYS A 41 37.73 15.71 -1.24
CA LYS A 41 39.03 15.03 -1.02
C LYS A 41 39.85 14.85 -2.30
N THR A 42 39.17 14.70 -3.44
CA THR A 42 39.81 14.41 -4.72
C THR A 42 40.09 15.66 -5.53
N GLU A 43 39.41 16.77 -5.21
CA GLU A 43 39.53 18.06 -5.91
C GLU A 43 39.25 17.96 -7.43
N TRP A 44 38.49 16.94 -7.86
CA TRP A 44 38.09 16.75 -9.26
C TRP A 44 37.20 17.89 -9.79
N VAL A 45 36.59 18.67 -8.90
CA VAL A 45 35.80 19.84 -9.23
C VAL A 45 36.24 20.99 -8.35
N GLU A 46 36.51 22.15 -8.95
CA GLU A 46 36.92 23.34 -8.21
C GLU A 46 35.74 24.06 -7.54
N GLY A 47 35.95 24.47 -6.30
CA GLY A 47 35.02 25.29 -5.53
C GLY A 47 33.93 24.51 -4.78
N PHE A 48 33.77 24.82 -3.50
CA PHE A 48 32.81 24.16 -2.61
C PHE A 48 31.37 24.16 -3.15
N TRP A 49 30.89 25.30 -3.66
CA TRP A 49 29.51 25.41 -4.17
C TRP A 49 29.26 24.53 -5.39
N THR A 50 30.26 24.40 -6.28
CA THR A 50 30.19 23.51 -7.43
C THR A 50 30.17 22.05 -6.96
N GLN A 51 31.05 21.67 -6.03
CA GLN A 51 31.06 20.32 -5.46
C GLN A 51 29.72 19.97 -4.76
N ALA A 52 29.15 20.92 -4.01
CA ALA A 52 27.85 20.78 -3.37
C ALA A 52 26.72 20.60 -4.40
N TRP A 53 26.76 21.34 -5.51
CA TRP A 53 25.81 21.17 -6.61
C TRP A 53 25.88 19.76 -7.22
N TYR A 54 27.08 19.28 -7.57
CA TYR A 54 27.26 17.91 -8.09
C TYR A 54 26.78 16.84 -7.09
N ALA A 55 27.08 17.03 -5.80
CA ALA A 55 26.62 16.14 -4.73
C ALA A 55 25.09 16.12 -4.57
N LEU A 56 24.42 17.27 -4.73
CA LEU A 56 22.96 17.37 -4.72
C LEU A 56 22.33 16.70 -5.96
N CYS A 57 22.97 16.82 -7.12
CA CYS A 57 22.52 16.15 -8.34
C CYS A 57 22.54 14.61 -8.24
N LEU A 58 23.30 14.03 -7.29
CA LEU A 58 23.26 12.58 -7.00
C LEU A 58 21.97 12.14 -6.28
N ALA A 59 21.16 13.07 -5.75
CA ALA A 59 20.01 12.71 -4.92
C ALA A 59 19.03 11.76 -5.63
N PRO A 60 18.59 11.98 -6.89
CA PRO A 60 17.68 11.06 -7.56
C PRO A 60 18.26 9.64 -7.70
N LEU A 61 19.58 9.52 -7.91
CA LEU A 61 20.24 8.23 -7.99
C LEU A 61 20.07 7.44 -6.69
N PHE A 62 20.36 8.06 -5.55
CA PHE A 62 20.20 7.39 -4.26
C PHE A 62 18.73 7.27 -3.81
N MET A 63 17.83 8.12 -4.31
CA MET A 63 16.39 7.88 -4.20
C MET A 63 15.96 6.59 -4.90
N GLY A 64 16.63 6.19 -5.99
CA GLY A 64 16.42 4.88 -6.62
C GLY A 64 16.69 3.72 -5.66
N ASP A 65 17.77 3.79 -4.86
CA ASP A 65 18.01 2.84 -3.76
C ASP A 65 16.98 2.97 -2.64
N ALA A 66 16.59 4.20 -2.28
CA ALA A 66 15.61 4.46 -1.23
C ALA A 66 14.26 3.80 -1.51
N ILE A 67 13.78 3.78 -2.76
CA ILE A 67 12.58 3.03 -3.13
C ILE A 67 12.76 1.54 -2.81
N ASN A 68 13.88 0.95 -3.23
CA ASN A 68 14.15 -0.48 -2.99
C ASN A 68 14.28 -0.78 -1.49
N ALA A 69 14.91 0.12 -0.73
CA ALA A 69 15.03 0.05 0.72
C ALA A 69 13.65 0.08 1.39
N TYR A 70 12.81 1.00 0.94
CA TYR A 70 11.44 1.15 1.41
C TYR A 70 10.60 -0.09 1.11
N VAL A 71 10.61 -0.61 -0.12
CA VAL A 71 9.83 -1.80 -0.50
C VAL A 71 10.22 -3.00 0.36
N LEU A 72 11.51 -3.29 0.46
CA LEU A 72 11.99 -4.45 1.22
C LEU A 72 11.78 -4.28 2.72
N GLY A 73 12.00 -3.06 3.23
CA GLY A 73 11.72 -2.75 4.61
C GLY A 73 10.23 -2.82 4.91
N ARG A 74 9.37 -2.51 3.95
CA ARG A 74 7.91 -2.58 4.09
C ARG A 74 7.44 -4.02 4.16
N ILE A 75 7.87 -4.86 3.22
CA ILE A 75 7.57 -6.31 3.21
C ILE A 75 8.05 -6.95 4.52
N ARG A 76 9.25 -6.59 4.98
CA ARG A 76 9.79 -7.11 6.24
C ARG A 76 9.01 -6.63 7.47
N LEU A 77 8.76 -5.33 7.56
CA LEU A 77 8.00 -4.75 8.66
C LEU A 77 6.60 -5.34 8.74
N GLU A 78 5.94 -5.52 7.60
CA GLU A 78 4.63 -6.15 7.53
C GLU A 78 4.67 -7.63 7.92
N GLY A 79 5.68 -8.38 7.47
CA GLY A 79 5.88 -9.77 7.90
C GLY A 79 6.13 -9.89 9.41
N GLU A 80 6.95 -9.02 10.00
CA GLU A 80 7.22 -9.01 11.45
C GLU A 80 6.00 -8.57 12.28
N ARG A 81 5.10 -7.76 11.71
CA ARG A 81 3.92 -7.22 12.40
C ARG A 81 2.61 -7.93 12.07
N GLY A 82 2.62 -8.87 11.14
CA GLY A 82 1.41 -9.54 10.66
C GLY A 82 0.46 -8.62 9.87
N TRP A 83 0.97 -7.55 9.27
CA TRP A 83 0.18 -6.64 8.43
C TRP A 83 0.12 -7.17 7.00
N ASP A 84 -1.02 -7.02 6.30
CA ASP A 84 -1.22 -7.57 4.95
C ASP A 84 -1.54 -6.48 3.90
N ASP A 85 -0.82 -5.35 3.94
CA ASP A 85 -1.03 -4.23 3.01
C ASP A 85 -0.27 -4.37 1.69
N VAL A 86 0.88 -5.07 1.70
CA VAL A 86 1.65 -5.40 0.49
C VAL A 86 1.09 -6.69 -0.10
N GLN A 87 0.62 -6.60 -1.33
CA GLN A 87 0.04 -7.73 -2.05
C GLN A 87 1.14 -8.65 -2.59
N ILE A 88 1.59 -9.57 -1.73
CA ILE A 88 2.61 -10.58 -2.00
C ILE A 88 2.29 -11.88 -1.24
N THR A 89 2.55 -13.02 -1.86
CA THR A 89 2.36 -14.36 -1.25
C THR A 89 3.11 -14.52 0.08
N PRO A 90 2.60 -15.35 1.01
CA PRO A 90 3.30 -15.69 2.25
C PRO A 90 4.72 -16.24 2.02
N GLU A 91 4.89 -17.11 1.02
CA GLU A 91 6.19 -17.68 0.63
C GLU A 91 7.15 -16.58 0.16
N GLY A 92 6.64 -15.62 -0.61
CA GLY A 92 7.39 -14.45 -1.06
C GLY A 92 7.86 -13.57 0.10
N ARG A 93 7.01 -13.36 1.11
CA ARG A 93 7.39 -12.61 2.33
C ARG A 93 8.57 -13.29 3.03
N LEU A 94 8.47 -14.61 3.26
CA LEU A 94 9.53 -15.39 3.90
C LEU A 94 10.84 -15.36 3.09
N ALA A 95 10.75 -15.55 1.78
CA ALA A 95 11.92 -15.53 0.89
C ALA A 95 12.62 -14.16 0.90
N LEU A 96 11.87 -13.06 0.81
CA LEU A 96 12.45 -11.71 0.79
C LEU A 96 13.01 -11.29 2.15
N VAL A 97 12.38 -11.71 3.25
CA VAL A 97 12.86 -11.44 4.61
C VAL A 97 14.12 -12.23 4.93
N GLY A 98 14.16 -13.53 4.58
CA GLY A 98 15.32 -14.39 4.83
C GLY A 98 16.60 -13.88 4.19
N TRP A 99 16.48 -13.26 3.01
CA TRP A 99 17.60 -12.72 2.24
C TRP A 99 17.66 -11.18 2.26
N PHE A 100 16.97 -10.52 3.21
CA PHE A 100 16.82 -9.07 3.27
C PHE A 100 18.14 -8.31 3.14
N ARG A 101 19.17 -8.72 3.91
CA ARG A 101 20.49 -8.07 3.91
C ARG A 101 21.16 -8.15 2.55
N LEU A 102 21.14 -9.34 1.93
CA LEU A 102 21.71 -9.56 0.61
C LEU A 102 21.08 -8.63 -0.43
N TRP A 103 19.74 -8.54 -0.43
CA TRP A 103 19.02 -7.71 -1.39
C TRP A 103 19.20 -6.21 -1.15
N ARG A 104 19.33 -5.78 0.11
CA ARG A 104 19.69 -4.40 0.45
C ARG A 104 21.09 -4.05 0.00
N THR A 105 22.06 -4.93 0.23
CA THR A 105 23.44 -4.75 -0.22
C THR A 105 23.50 -4.65 -1.74
N LEU A 106 22.82 -5.54 -2.48
CA LEU A 106 22.76 -5.48 -3.94
C LEU A 106 22.23 -4.13 -4.45
N SER A 107 21.11 -3.66 -3.89
CA SER A 107 20.50 -2.37 -4.25
C SER A 107 21.44 -1.19 -3.98
N TYR A 108 22.06 -1.16 -2.79
CA TYR A 108 23.00 -0.10 -2.43
C TYR A 108 24.23 -0.11 -3.33
N LEU A 109 24.84 -1.29 -3.58
CA LEU A 109 26.00 -1.42 -4.46
C LEU A 109 25.68 -1.00 -5.88
N THR A 110 24.48 -1.30 -6.39
CA THR A 110 24.05 -0.87 -7.73
C THR A 110 24.03 0.66 -7.82
N ALA A 111 23.45 1.35 -6.84
CA ALA A 111 23.46 2.81 -6.79
C ALA A 111 24.89 3.37 -6.63
N ALA A 112 25.64 2.86 -5.65
CA ALA A 112 26.99 3.35 -5.35
C ALA A 112 27.95 3.18 -6.54
N THR A 113 27.86 2.08 -7.28
CA THR A 113 28.68 1.85 -8.48
C THR A 113 28.34 2.80 -9.63
N LEU A 114 27.06 3.11 -9.84
CA LEU A 114 26.65 4.13 -10.81
C LEU A 114 27.13 5.53 -10.39
N ALA A 115 26.95 5.89 -9.12
CA ALA A 115 27.40 7.18 -8.60
C ALA A 115 28.91 7.33 -8.74
N GLY A 116 29.67 6.29 -8.38
CA GLY A 116 31.11 6.24 -8.56
C GLY A 116 31.51 6.35 -10.04
N ALA A 117 30.86 5.60 -10.94
CA ALA A 117 31.13 5.67 -12.38
C ALA A 117 30.93 7.09 -12.92
N LEU A 118 29.83 7.75 -12.56
CA LEU A 118 29.55 9.13 -12.98
C LEU A 118 30.55 10.13 -12.39
N LEU A 119 30.86 10.03 -11.09
CA LEU A 119 31.85 10.90 -10.45
C LEU A 119 33.26 10.73 -11.03
N THR A 120 33.66 9.50 -11.37
CA THR A 120 34.99 9.25 -11.97
C THR A 120 35.16 9.87 -13.36
N THR A 121 34.09 10.28 -14.03
CA THR A 121 34.22 11.07 -15.27
C THR A 121 34.77 12.48 -15.03
N LEU A 122 34.67 12.98 -13.80
CA LEU A 122 35.23 14.27 -13.39
C LEU A 122 36.72 14.16 -13.03
N ALA A 123 37.25 12.94 -12.92
CA ALA A 123 38.64 12.72 -12.58
C ALA A 123 39.57 13.13 -13.74
N PRO A 124 40.82 13.55 -13.44
CA PRO A 124 41.83 13.83 -14.47
C PRO A 124 42.14 12.61 -15.35
N ASP A 125 42.09 11.41 -14.77
CA ASP A 125 42.12 10.13 -15.49
C ASP A 125 40.81 9.36 -15.28
N PRO A 126 39.86 9.45 -16.23
CA PRO A 126 38.60 8.70 -16.17
C PRO A 126 38.79 7.17 -16.24
N ALA A 127 39.97 6.67 -16.63
CA ALA A 127 40.22 5.23 -16.73
C ALA A 127 40.10 4.52 -15.36
N ILE A 128 40.33 5.25 -14.27
CA ILE A 128 40.16 4.76 -12.88
C ILE A 128 38.73 4.24 -12.63
N GLY A 129 37.74 4.79 -13.33
CA GLY A 129 36.33 4.41 -13.22
C GLY A 129 35.87 3.25 -14.11
N ARG A 130 36.70 2.74 -15.03
CA ARG A 130 36.27 1.75 -16.04
C ARG A 130 35.64 0.49 -15.43
N GLY A 131 36.19 0.02 -14.32
CA GLY A 131 35.62 -1.14 -13.61
C GLY A 131 34.20 -0.88 -13.11
N LEU A 132 33.88 0.35 -12.72
CA LEU A 132 32.55 0.72 -12.24
C LEU A 132 31.52 0.75 -13.39
N PHE A 133 31.91 1.24 -14.57
CA PHE A 133 31.06 1.21 -15.76
C PHE A 133 30.75 -0.21 -16.25
N LEU A 134 31.61 -1.19 -15.96
CA LEU A 134 31.37 -2.61 -16.25
C LEU A 134 30.58 -3.31 -15.13
N LEU A 135 30.83 -2.95 -13.88
CA LEU A 135 30.19 -3.57 -12.72
C LEU A 135 28.74 -3.12 -12.55
N PHE A 136 28.43 -1.84 -12.76
CA PHE A 136 27.08 -1.31 -12.61
C PHE A 136 26.04 -2.08 -13.45
N PRO A 137 26.23 -2.32 -14.76
CA PRO A 137 25.25 -3.05 -15.56
C PRO A 137 25.00 -4.47 -15.08
N VAL A 138 26.04 -5.14 -14.60
CA VAL A 138 25.92 -6.49 -14.04
C VAL A 138 25.07 -6.45 -12.77
N LEU A 139 25.38 -5.56 -11.83
CA LEU A 139 24.62 -5.42 -10.59
C LEU A 139 23.16 -5.02 -10.85
N PHE A 140 22.94 -4.10 -11.79
CA PHE A 140 21.60 -3.67 -12.19
C PHE A 140 20.81 -4.82 -12.81
N LEU A 141 21.42 -5.62 -13.68
CA LEU A 141 20.76 -6.77 -14.29
C LEU A 141 20.37 -7.82 -13.25
N VAL A 142 21.27 -8.15 -12.31
CA VAL A 142 20.95 -9.08 -11.21
C VAL A 142 19.79 -8.54 -10.37
N HIS A 143 19.81 -7.24 -10.03
CA HIS A 143 18.72 -6.60 -9.29
C HIS A 143 17.39 -6.63 -10.06
N ALA A 144 17.42 -6.31 -11.35
CA ALA A 144 16.26 -6.34 -12.24
C ALA A 144 15.66 -7.74 -12.38
N VAL A 145 16.48 -8.76 -12.63
CA VAL A 145 16.05 -10.17 -12.71
C VAL A 145 15.39 -10.58 -11.40
N ARG A 146 15.99 -10.23 -10.26
CA ARG A 146 15.42 -10.53 -8.95
C ARG A 146 14.07 -9.84 -8.75
N CYS A 147 13.93 -8.58 -9.15
CA CYS A 147 12.66 -7.85 -9.06
C CYS A 147 11.58 -8.46 -9.98
N LEU A 148 11.92 -8.79 -11.23
CA LEU A 148 11.01 -9.45 -12.17
C LEU A 148 10.61 -10.85 -11.69
N HIS A 149 11.55 -11.62 -11.14
CA HIS A 149 11.25 -12.91 -10.52
C HIS A 149 10.31 -12.75 -9.33
N THR A 150 10.54 -11.76 -8.47
CA THR A 150 9.64 -11.46 -7.34
C THR A 150 8.23 -11.12 -7.83
N LEU A 151 8.12 -10.31 -8.88
CA LEU A 151 6.86 -9.99 -9.52
C LEU A 151 6.15 -11.23 -10.06
N GLN A 152 6.88 -12.10 -10.75
CA GLN A 152 6.32 -13.30 -11.35
C GLN A 152 5.90 -14.36 -10.32
N ALA A 153 6.80 -14.69 -9.40
CA ALA A 153 6.66 -15.83 -8.50
C ALA A 153 5.80 -15.50 -7.27
N TYR A 154 5.86 -14.24 -6.79
CA TYR A 154 5.30 -13.91 -5.47
C TYR A 154 4.23 -12.82 -5.50
N VAL A 155 4.18 -11.97 -6.52
CA VAL A 155 3.19 -10.89 -6.62
C VAL A 155 2.08 -11.26 -7.59
N ALA A 156 2.40 -11.75 -8.79
CA ALA A 156 1.42 -12.12 -9.81
C ALA A 156 0.35 -13.14 -9.35
N PRO A 157 0.64 -14.12 -8.47
CA PRO A 157 -0.39 -15.01 -7.94
C PRO A 157 -1.45 -14.29 -7.10
N VAL A 158 -1.08 -13.20 -6.41
CA VAL A 158 -1.99 -12.36 -5.61
C VAL A 158 -2.56 -11.20 -6.44
N LEU A 159 -1.82 -10.77 -7.45
CA LEU A 159 -2.13 -9.65 -8.34
C LEU A 159 -1.88 -10.03 -9.81
N PRO A 160 -2.84 -10.70 -10.47
CA PRO A 160 -2.67 -11.19 -11.84
C PRO A 160 -2.30 -10.09 -12.86
N ALA A 161 -2.68 -8.83 -12.60
CA ALA A 161 -2.31 -7.66 -13.40
C ALA A 161 -0.80 -7.39 -13.51
N PHE A 162 0.02 -7.97 -12.63
CA PHE A 162 1.48 -7.88 -12.66
C PHE A 162 2.16 -9.06 -13.37
N GLY A 163 1.40 -10.08 -13.77
CA GLY A 163 1.88 -11.27 -14.47
C GLY A 163 1.69 -11.20 -16.00
N GLY A 164 1.91 -12.35 -16.65
CA GLY A 164 1.60 -12.57 -18.07
C GLY A 164 2.14 -11.49 -19.01
N ARG A 165 1.24 -10.92 -19.83
CA ARG A 165 1.60 -9.88 -20.81
C ARG A 165 2.13 -8.59 -20.17
N ALA A 166 1.63 -8.22 -18.99
CA ALA A 166 2.09 -7.01 -18.30
C ALA A 166 3.52 -7.17 -17.79
N LEU A 167 3.87 -8.35 -17.29
CA LEU A 167 5.26 -8.67 -16.92
C LEU A 167 6.18 -8.68 -18.14
N ALA A 168 5.75 -9.31 -19.23
CA ALA A 168 6.52 -9.35 -20.47
C ALA A 168 6.77 -7.94 -21.03
N TRP A 169 5.75 -7.08 -21.01
CA TRP A 169 5.89 -5.67 -21.38
C TRP A 169 6.88 -4.94 -20.46
N ARG A 170 6.80 -5.12 -19.15
CA ARG A 170 7.75 -4.51 -18.19
C ARG A 170 9.19 -4.94 -18.47
N ALA A 171 9.41 -6.22 -18.73
CA ALA A 171 10.74 -6.74 -19.04
C ALA A 171 11.27 -6.20 -20.38
N ALA A 172 10.42 -6.15 -21.41
CA ALA A 172 10.78 -5.61 -22.71
C ALA A 172 11.07 -4.10 -22.66
N SER A 173 10.20 -3.31 -22.00
CA SER A 173 10.41 -1.88 -21.84
C SER A 173 11.67 -1.57 -21.04
N LEU A 174 11.94 -2.35 -19.99
CA LEU A 174 13.18 -2.25 -19.22
C LEU A 174 14.40 -2.52 -20.11
N ALA A 175 14.39 -3.61 -20.90
CA ALA A 175 15.51 -3.95 -21.77
C ALA A 175 15.79 -2.84 -22.80
N VAL A 176 14.75 -2.27 -23.39
CA VAL A 176 14.88 -1.16 -24.36
C VAL A 176 15.39 0.12 -23.70
N LEU A 177 14.75 0.55 -22.60
CA LEU A 177 15.12 1.79 -21.92
C LEU A 177 16.52 1.70 -21.29
N PHE A 178 16.81 0.58 -20.61
CA PHE A 178 18.12 0.36 -20.00
C PHE A 178 19.21 0.18 -21.07
N GLY A 179 18.95 -0.58 -22.14
CA GLY A 179 19.91 -0.78 -23.23
C GLY A 179 20.25 0.53 -23.96
N GLY A 180 19.24 1.34 -24.28
CA GLY A 180 19.43 2.66 -24.88
C GLY A 180 20.20 3.61 -23.95
N TRP A 181 19.81 3.65 -22.67
CA TRP A 181 20.49 4.47 -21.67
C TRP A 181 21.94 4.03 -21.42
N LEU A 182 22.20 2.72 -21.36
CA LEU A 182 23.55 2.17 -21.19
C LEU A 182 24.43 2.48 -22.41
N THR A 183 23.86 2.40 -23.62
CA THR A 183 24.58 2.78 -24.85
C THR A 183 24.98 4.25 -24.79
N TRP A 184 24.06 5.14 -24.43
CA TRP A 184 24.36 6.56 -24.25
C TRP A 184 25.42 6.81 -23.17
N LEU A 185 25.32 6.12 -22.03
CA LEU A 185 26.30 6.19 -20.95
C LEU A 185 27.69 5.73 -21.40
N SER A 186 27.77 4.67 -22.22
CA SER A 186 29.03 4.09 -22.71
C SER A 186 29.73 4.89 -23.80
N GLN A 187 28.98 5.72 -24.55
CA GLN A 187 29.50 6.55 -25.63
C GLN A 187 30.08 7.88 -25.13
N ARG A 188 30.04 8.16 -23.83
CA ARG A 188 30.61 9.39 -23.27
C ARG A 188 32.13 9.39 -23.35
N THR A 189 32.67 10.50 -23.81
CA THR A 189 34.12 10.75 -23.92
C THR A 189 34.60 11.92 -23.06
N GLY A 190 33.72 12.59 -22.31
CA GLY A 190 34.03 13.77 -21.50
C GLY A 190 33.31 13.82 -20.15
N PRO A 191 33.68 14.77 -19.28
CA PRO A 191 33.16 14.88 -17.92
C PRO A 191 31.65 15.08 -17.90
N VAL A 192 30.98 14.49 -16.91
CA VAL A 192 29.54 14.73 -16.68
C VAL A 192 29.31 16.14 -16.17
N THR A 193 28.34 16.84 -16.75
CA THR A 193 27.81 18.06 -16.15
C THR A 193 26.87 17.71 -15.00
N GLY A 194 26.62 18.65 -14.08
CA GLY A 194 25.67 18.44 -12.98
C GLY A 194 24.26 18.09 -13.47
N LEU A 195 23.79 18.70 -14.56
CA LEU A 195 22.47 18.40 -15.16
C LEU A 195 22.41 17.00 -15.76
N GLU A 196 23.48 16.54 -16.40
CA GLU A 196 23.52 15.17 -16.90
C GLU A 196 23.58 14.17 -15.75
N LEU A 197 24.34 14.45 -14.69
CA LEU A 197 24.38 13.61 -13.50
C LEU A 197 22.99 13.51 -12.86
N LEU A 198 22.25 14.63 -12.77
CA LEU A 198 20.85 14.65 -12.35
C LEU A 198 19.98 13.81 -13.29
N GLY A 199 20.14 13.96 -14.61
CA GLY A 199 19.38 13.21 -15.62
C GLY A 199 19.60 11.70 -15.54
N HIS A 200 20.86 11.24 -15.42
CA HIS A 200 21.19 9.83 -15.20
C HIS A 200 20.59 9.32 -13.88
N GLY A 201 20.62 10.13 -12.82
CA GLY A 201 19.97 9.80 -11.56
C GLY A 201 18.45 9.65 -11.68
N ILE A 202 17.77 10.54 -12.42
CA ILE A 202 16.33 10.46 -12.68
C ILE A 202 15.99 9.21 -13.49
N ILE A 203 16.76 8.88 -14.53
CA ILE A 203 16.55 7.66 -15.32
C ILE A 203 16.69 6.44 -14.41
N TYR A 204 17.78 6.35 -13.63
CA TYR A 204 17.97 5.25 -12.68
C TYR A 204 16.81 5.13 -11.68
N PHE A 205 16.40 6.25 -11.09
CA PHE A 205 15.25 6.32 -10.17
C PHE A 205 13.97 5.76 -10.81
N LEU A 206 13.64 6.20 -12.02
CA LEU A 206 12.45 5.76 -12.74
C LEU A 206 12.51 4.27 -13.10
N LEU A 207 13.67 3.76 -13.50
CA LEU A 207 13.86 2.33 -13.78
C LEU A 207 13.73 1.49 -12.50
N CYS A 208 14.30 1.95 -11.37
CA CYS A 208 14.09 1.31 -10.08
C CYS A 208 12.60 1.33 -9.70
N ALA A 209 11.92 2.47 -9.81
CA ALA A 209 10.49 2.59 -9.53
C ALA A 209 9.64 1.64 -10.40
N TRP A 210 9.98 1.51 -11.68
CA TRP A 210 9.29 0.62 -12.64
C TRP A 210 9.42 -0.87 -12.28
N LEU A 211 10.56 -1.25 -11.72
CA LEU A 211 10.89 -2.60 -11.28
C LEU A 211 10.24 -2.99 -9.94
N GLN A 212 9.82 -2.00 -9.14
CA GLN A 212 9.31 -2.30 -7.81
C GLN A 212 7.83 -2.74 -7.84
N PRO A 213 7.48 -3.74 -7.02
CA PRO A 213 6.18 -4.36 -7.00
C PRO A 213 5.15 -3.57 -6.19
N LEU A 214 5.35 -2.27 -5.92
CA LEU A 214 4.39 -1.52 -5.10
C LEU A 214 3.31 -0.87 -5.98
N PRO A 215 2.15 -1.52 -6.23
CA PRO A 215 0.98 -0.94 -5.67
C PRO A 215 1.01 -1.28 -4.17
N SER A 216 1.34 -0.30 -3.33
CA SER A 216 0.60 -0.32 -2.07
C SER A 216 -0.90 -0.31 -2.44
N ARG A 217 -1.78 -0.81 -1.57
CA ARG A 217 -3.21 -0.43 -1.61
C ARG A 217 -3.43 1.09 -1.73
N TYR A 218 -2.36 1.88 -1.56
CA TYR A 218 -2.22 3.33 -1.56
C TYR A 218 -1.35 3.88 -2.71
N SER A 219 -1.25 3.21 -3.86
CA SER A 219 -0.43 3.71 -4.98
C SER A 219 -0.94 5.07 -5.48
N ILE A 220 -0.15 6.12 -5.22
CA ILE A 220 -0.44 7.51 -5.63
C ILE A 220 -0.50 7.63 -7.17
N LEU A 221 0.18 6.73 -7.90
CA LEU A 221 0.26 6.76 -9.37
C LEU A 221 -0.92 6.07 -10.06
N ARG A 222 -1.65 5.18 -9.37
CA ARG A 222 -2.89 4.56 -9.88
C ARG A 222 -3.91 4.34 -8.77
N PRO A 223 -4.47 5.42 -8.18
CA PRO A 223 -5.42 5.30 -7.09
C PRO A 223 -6.85 4.88 -7.52
N ALA A 224 -7.05 4.41 -8.77
CA ALA A 224 -8.41 4.28 -9.33
C ALA A 224 -8.68 3.14 -10.33
N GLN A 225 -7.69 2.32 -10.74
CA GLN A 225 -7.90 1.34 -11.83
C GLN A 225 -7.71 -0.14 -11.45
N CYS A 226 -7.30 -0.42 -10.22
CA CYS A 226 -7.40 -1.75 -9.65
C CYS A 226 -7.98 -1.56 -8.25
N ALA A 227 -9.30 -1.63 -8.11
CA ALA A 227 -9.87 -2.13 -6.86
C ALA A 227 -9.56 -3.64 -6.89
N PRO A 228 -8.53 -4.11 -6.17
CA PRO A 228 -8.21 -5.53 -6.17
C PRO A 228 -9.26 -6.24 -5.30
N ASP A 229 -10.04 -7.18 -5.83
CA ASP A 229 -10.99 -8.05 -5.12
C ASP A 229 -11.33 -7.58 -3.69
N LEU A 230 -12.00 -6.41 -3.59
CA LEU A 230 -12.55 -5.89 -2.33
C LEU A 230 -13.89 -6.60 -2.06
N GLY A 231 -13.93 -7.91 -2.36
CA GLY A 231 -15.06 -8.79 -2.23
C GLY A 231 -15.05 -9.52 -0.88
N VAL A 232 -16.12 -10.25 -0.63
CA VAL A 232 -16.30 -11.05 0.57
C VAL A 232 -15.75 -12.44 0.29
N THR A 233 -14.61 -12.77 0.89
CA THR A 233 -13.97 -14.07 0.73
C THR A 233 -14.36 -14.98 1.88
N LEU A 234 -14.94 -16.14 1.57
CA LEU A 234 -15.19 -17.18 2.56
C LEU A 234 -13.89 -17.92 2.91
N LEU A 235 -13.73 -18.24 4.19
CA LEU A 235 -12.58 -18.97 4.73
C LEU A 235 -13.04 -20.38 5.12
N PRO A 236 -13.05 -21.35 4.19
CA PRO A 236 -13.61 -22.69 4.43
C PRO A 236 -12.84 -23.47 5.51
N GLU A 237 -11.54 -23.18 5.69
CA GLU A 237 -10.70 -23.78 6.74
C GLU A 237 -10.80 -23.04 8.08
N GLY A 238 -11.60 -21.96 8.14
CA GLY A 238 -11.74 -21.09 9.30
C GLY A 238 -10.65 -20.02 9.38
N LEU A 239 -10.46 -19.45 10.57
CA LEU A 239 -9.45 -18.41 10.82
C LEU A 239 -8.09 -19.03 11.09
N ASP A 240 -7.07 -18.68 10.30
CA ASP A 240 -5.71 -19.23 10.41
C ASP A 240 -5.04 -18.93 11.75
N ASN A 241 -5.32 -17.77 12.34
CA ASN A 241 -4.73 -17.34 13.60
C ASN A 241 -5.51 -17.93 14.80
N PRO A 242 -4.89 -18.79 15.63
CA PRO A 242 -5.58 -19.43 16.76
C PRO A 242 -5.99 -18.44 17.85
N ALA A 243 -5.27 -17.33 18.03
CA ALA A 243 -5.63 -16.31 19.01
C ALA A 243 -6.86 -15.50 18.57
N GLU A 244 -6.93 -15.15 17.27
CA GLU A 244 -8.10 -14.50 16.68
C GLU A 244 -9.33 -15.42 16.72
N ARG A 245 -9.12 -16.69 16.37
CA ARG A 245 -10.16 -17.73 16.43
C ARG A 245 -10.73 -17.83 17.84
N LEU A 246 -9.88 -17.91 18.87
CA LEU A 246 -10.31 -17.98 20.26
C LEU A 246 -11.07 -16.71 20.68
N ALA A 247 -10.56 -15.53 20.33
CA ALA A 247 -11.19 -14.25 20.67
C ALA A 247 -12.59 -14.12 20.04
N ILE A 248 -12.75 -14.50 18.77
CA ILE A 248 -14.04 -14.49 18.07
C ILE A 248 -15.00 -15.53 18.64
N GLN A 249 -14.52 -16.73 18.97
CA GLN A 249 -15.34 -17.75 19.64
C GLN A 249 -15.86 -17.26 21.00
N GLN A 250 -15.01 -16.63 21.81
CA GLN A 250 -15.41 -16.07 23.10
C GLN A 250 -16.41 -14.91 22.93
N ALA A 251 -16.16 -14.00 21.99
CA ALA A 251 -17.06 -12.90 21.69
C ALA A 251 -18.43 -13.39 21.14
N GLY A 252 -18.44 -14.50 20.40
CA GLY A 252 -19.62 -15.10 19.80
C GLY A 252 -20.45 -16.00 20.72
N ALA A 253 -19.95 -16.35 21.91
CA ALA A 253 -20.60 -17.31 22.80
C ALA A 253 -22.03 -16.90 23.20
N TRP A 254 -22.23 -15.64 23.61
CA TRP A 254 -23.56 -15.14 23.96
C TRP A 254 -24.50 -15.08 22.76
N TRP A 255 -23.99 -14.64 21.60
CA TRP A 255 -24.79 -14.50 20.37
C TRP A 255 -25.33 -15.83 19.87
N LYS A 256 -24.53 -16.89 19.91
CA LYS A 256 -24.93 -18.25 19.52
C LYS A 256 -25.81 -18.94 20.56
N GLY A 257 -25.57 -18.65 21.84
CA GLY A 257 -26.34 -19.19 22.96
C GLY A 257 -27.68 -18.47 23.14
N GLU A 258 -27.68 -17.39 23.93
CA GLU A 258 -28.89 -16.65 24.29
C GLU A 258 -29.46 -15.84 23.11
N GLY A 259 -28.62 -15.33 22.22
CA GLY A 259 -29.05 -14.59 21.03
C GLY A 259 -29.65 -15.47 19.93
N GLY A 260 -29.42 -16.79 19.97
CA GLY A 260 -29.91 -17.75 18.98
C GLY A 260 -29.29 -17.65 17.58
N TYR A 261 -28.23 -16.86 17.38
CA TYR A 261 -27.64 -16.67 16.06
C TYR A 261 -26.95 -17.94 15.55
N VAL A 262 -27.07 -18.18 14.24
CA VAL A 262 -26.48 -19.35 13.56
C VAL A 262 -25.25 -18.91 12.77
N SER A 263 -24.15 -19.66 12.86
CA SER A 263 -22.92 -19.39 12.10
C SER A 263 -23.13 -19.70 10.63
N LEU A 264 -22.81 -18.73 9.78
CA LEU A 264 -22.77 -18.89 8.32
C LEU A 264 -21.37 -19.26 7.81
N GLY A 265 -20.33 -18.95 8.58
CA GLY A 265 -18.95 -19.26 8.25
C GLY A 265 -17.96 -18.16 8.63
N CYS A 266 -16.68 -18.49 8.51
CA CYS A 266 -15.60 -17.52 8.63
C CYS A 266 -15.42 -16.80 7.29
N LEU A 267 -15.12 -15.52 7.35
CA LEU A 267 -14.95 -14.69 6.16
C LEU A 267 -13.87 -13.63 6.35
N ARG A 268 -13.47 -13.06 5.22
CA ARG A 268 -12.62 -11.89 5.09
C ARG A 268 -13.35 -10.90 4.20
N LEU A 269 -13.46 -9.66 4.65
CA LEU A 269 -14.10 -8.58 3.90
C LEU A 269 -13.40 -7.25 4.17
N PRO A 270 -13.58 -6.24 3.32
CA PRO A 270 -13.19 -4.87 3.64
C PRO A 270 -14.06 -4.29 4.76
N LEU A 271 -13.45 -3.52 5.67
CA LEU A 271 -14.18 -2.77 6.69
C LEU A 271 -15.10 -1.73 6.05
N LEU A 272 -16.35 -1.64 6.49
CA LEU A 272 -17.30 -0.67 5.92
C LEU A 272 -16.85 0.78 6.17
N GLU A 273 -16.33 1.05 7.37
CA GLU A 273 -15.87 2.36 7.82
C GLU A 273 -14.56 2.79 7.15
N LEU A 274 -13.75 1.79 6.81
CA LEU A 274 -12.43 1.96 6.23
C LEU A 274 -12.24 0.91 5.13
N PRO A 275 -12.92 1.04 3.96
CA PRO A 275 -12.96 0.01 2.91
C PRO A 275 -11.61 -0.36 2.29
N LEU A 276 -10.54 0.34 2.69
CA LEU A 276 -9.16 0.08 2.30
C LEU A 276 -8.45 -0.92 3.24
N PHE A 277 -9.05 -1.23 4.39
CA PHE A 277 -8.53 -2.15 5.40
C PHE A 277 -9.42 -3.38 5.45
N GLN A 278 -8.83 -4.55 5.68
CA GLN A 278 -9.59 -5.78 5.79
C GLN A 278 -9.92 -6.10 7.25
N ALA A 279 -11.02 -6.81 7.39
CA ALA A 279 -11.42 -7.50 8.59
C ALA A 279 -11.61 -8.98 8.29
N THR A 280 -11.17 -9.80 9.22
CA THR A 280 -11.41 -11.25 9.24
C THR A 280 -12.30 -11.57 10.41
N GLY A 281 -13.21 -12.52 10.22
CA GLY A 281 -14.07 -12.89 11.32
C GLY A 281 -15.11 -13.94 11.01
N GLU A 282 -16.18 -13.93 11.78
CA GLU A 282 -17.30 -14.85 11.66
C GLU A 282 -18.59 -14.10 11.37
N ALA A 283 -19.35 -14.59 10.39
CA ALA A 283 -20.71 -14.13 10.11
C ALA A 283 -21.73 -15.02 10.80
N LEU A 284 -22.72 -14.37 11.40
CA LEU A 284 -23.77 -14.97 12.21
C LEU A 284 -25.12 -14.41 11.76
N LEU A 285 -26.09 -15.27 11.45
CA LEU A 285 -27.43 -14.87 11.02
C LEU A 285 -28.44 -15.05 12.16
N SER A 286 -29.33 -14.08 12.34
CA SER A 286 -30.39 -14.19 13.34
C SER A 286 -31.41 -15.30 12.96
N PRO A 287 -32.13 -15.90 13.94
CA PRO A 287 -33.12 -16.94 13.69
C PRO A 287 -34.22 -16.54 12.70
N ASP A 288 -34.66 -15.28 12.78
CA ASP A 288 -35.70 -14.70 11.93
C ASP A 288 -35.14 -14.11 10.62
N ARG A 289 -33.83 -14.27 10.38
CA ARG A 289 -33.06 -13.69 9.27
C ARG A 289 -33.18 -12.19 9.15
N SER A 290 -33.58 -11.50 10.21
CA SER A 290 -33.78 -10.05 10.17
C SER A 290 -32.49 -9.25 10.37
N SER A 291 -31.44 -9.87 10.91
CA SER A 291 -30.15 -9.22 11.11
C SER A 291 -28.96 -10.16 10.91
N LEU A 292 -27.92 -9.61 10.28
CA LEU A 292 -26.61 -10.23 10.11
C LEU A 292 -25.63 -9.62 11.10
N LEU A 293 -25.01 -10.45 11.92
CA LEU A 293 -23.94 -10.08 12.82
C LEU A 293 -22.59 -10.47 12.23
N LEU A 294 -21.69 -9.51 12.13
CA LEU A 294 -20.29 -9.74 11.84
C LEU A 294 -19.48 -9.55 13.13
N LEU A 295 -18.74 -10.60 13.52
CA LEU A 295 -17.75 -10.56 14.59
C LEU A 295 -16.38 -10.50 13.96
N LEU A 296 -15.81 -9.30 13.94
CA LEU A 296 -14.68 -8.98 13.08
C LEU A 296 -13.48 -8.59 13.92
N ILE A 297 -12.30 -8.99 13.47
CA ILE A 297 -11.02 -8.44 13.89
C ILE A 297 -10.46 -7.72 12.67
N SER A 298 -9.92 -6.53 12.88
CA SER A 298 -9.36 -5.74 11.79
C SER A 298 -7.92 -5.39 12.04
N GLU A 299 -7.25 -5.03 10.95
CA GLU A 299 -5.89 -4.51 10.98
C GLU A 299 -5.75 -3.20 11.80
N VAL A 300 -6.85 -2.44 11.94
CA VAL A 300 -6.86 -1.11 12.58
C VAL A 300 -7.14 -1.20 14.08
N LYS A 301 -7.95 -2.19 14.49
CA LYS A 301 -8.30 -2.46 15.88
C LYS A 301 -8.17 -3.97 16.13
N PRO A 302 -7.12 -4.43 16.84
CA PRO A 302 -6.89 -5.84 17.14
C PRO A 302 -7.77 -6.32 18.32
N ARG A 303 -9.04 -5.93 18.32
CA ARG A 303 -10.08 -6.42 19.21
C ARG A 303 -11.25 -6.90 18.35
N VAL A 304 -12.01 -7.87 18.85
CA VAL A 304 -13.26 -8.25 18.21
C VAL A 304 -14.20 -7.05 18.30
N HIS A 305 -14.68 -6.59 17.16
CA HIS A 305 -15.75 -5.61 17.05
C HIS A 305 -16.98 -6.30 16.48
N ARG A 306 -18.13 -5.78 16.88
CA ARG A 306 -19.44 -6.27 16.50
C ARG A 306 -20.02 -5.30 15.50
N ALA A 307 -20.58 -5.82 14.42
CA ALA A 307 -21.34 -5.02 13.47
C ALA A 307 -22.62 -5.78 13.10
N LEU A 308 -23.76 -5.20 13.45
CA LEU A 308 -25.09 -5.71 13.10
C LEU A 308 -25.61 -4.96 11.87
N TYR A 309 -26.14 -5.71 10.92
CA TYR A 309 -26.70 -5.21 9.68
C TYR A 309 -28.16 -5.68 9.56
N SER A 310 -29.08 -4.75 9.33
CA SER A 310 -30.48 -5.05 9.03
C SER A 310 -30.93 -4.28 7.78
N PRO A 311 -31.54 -4.92 6.77
CA PRO A 311 -32.17 -4.20 5.67
C PRO A 311 -33.45 -3.51 6.17
N VAL A 312 -33.65 -2.24 5.83
CA VAL A 312 -34.81 -1.41 6.21
C VAL A 312 -35.27 -0.62 4.98
N GLY A 313 -36.25 -1.17 4.24
CA GLY A 313 -36.64 -0.65 2.93
C GLY A 313 -35.45 -0.69 1.96
N ASP A 314 -35.18 0.43 1.29
CA ASP A 314 -34.04 0.57 0.36
C ASP A 314 -32.71 0.90 1.07
N ARG A 315 -32.68 0.87 2.41
CA ARG A 315 -31.51 1.21 3.21
C ARG A 315 -31.01 0.03 4.01
N VAL A 316 -29.76 0.12 4.47
CA VAL A 316 -29.18 -0.81 5.45
C VAL A 316 -28.88 -0.06 6.73
N TYR A 317 -29.42 -0.56 7.83
CA TYR A 317 -29.13 -0.09 9.17
C TYR A 317 -27.94 -0.87 9.73
N VAL A 318 -26.87 -0.15 10.06
CA VAL A 318 -25.61 -0.72 10.58
C VAL A 318 -25.37 -0.20 11.98
N THR A 319 -25.27 -1.08 12.97
CA THR A 319 -24.86 -0.72 14.34
C THR A 319 -23.55 -1.40 14.65
N THR A 320 -22.52 -0.64 15.01
CA THR A 320 -21.19 -1.20 15.29
C THR A 320 -20.51 -0.56 16.50
N ASP A 321 -19.60 -1.29 17.13
CA ASP A 321 -18.67 -0.75 18.14
C ASP A 321 -17.24 -0.53 17.60
N PHE A 322 -17.03 -0.60 16.28
CA PHE A 322 -15.74 -0.26 15.70
C PHE A 322 -15.38 1.19 16.02
N GLY A 323 -16.30 2.13 15.84
CA GLY A 323 -16.12 3.53 16.21
C GLY A 323 -15.17 4.29 15.30
N ALA A 324 -15.75 4.93 14.29
CA ALA A 324 -15.15 5.92 13.42
C ALA A 324 -16.10 7.12 13.31
N PRO A 325 -16.09 8.06 14.29
CA PRO A 325 -17.09 9.13 14.38
C PRO A 325 -17.06 10.11 13.19
N GLU A 326 -15.97 10.11 12.41
CA GLU A 326 -15.80 10.93 11.21
C GLU A 326 -16.17 10.19 9.91
N ALA A 327 -16.46 8.88 9.96
CA ALA A 327 -16.83 8.10 8.80
C ALA A 327 -18.18 8.59 8.26
N ARG A 328 -18.23 8.93 6.97
CA ARG A 328 -19.45 9.30 6.28
C ARG A 328 -19.85 8.20 5.34
N PHE A 329 -21.15 7.94 5.31
CA PHE A 329 -21.73 6.89 4.52
C PHE A 329 -22.67 7.48 3.46
N PRO A 330 -22.89 6.74 2.37
CA PRO A 330 -23.95 7.01 1.40
C PRO A 330 -25.34 6.94 2.09
N ASP A 331 -26.35 7.61 1.52
CA ASP A 331 -27.69 7.76 2.12
C ASP A 331 -28.42 6.42 2.31
N GLU A 332 -28.01 5.40 1.56
CA GLU A 332 -28.45 4.02 1.63
C GLU A 332 -27.96 3.30 2.90
N ILE A 333 -26.96 3.85 3.62
CA ILE A 333 -26.40 3.24 4.83
C ILE A 333 -26.63 4.16 6.03
N VAL A 334 -27.48 3.71 6.94
CA VAL A 334 -27.71 4.38 8.21
C VAL A 334 -26.80 3.75 9.25
N TYR A 335 -25.76 4.49 9.63
CA TYR A 335 -24.68 3.97 10.47
C TYR A 335 -24.73 4.55 11.90
N GLU A 336 -24.77 3.66 12.91
CA GLU A 336 -24.73 4.00 14.33
C GLU A 336 -23.50 3.37 15.01
N THR A 337 -22.71 4.20 15.70
CA THR A 337 -21.61 3.73 16.56
C THR A 337 -22.04 3.61 18.02
N ARG A 338 -21.63 2.53 18.66
CA ARG A 338 -21.87 2.23 20.08
C ARG A 338 -20.56 2.01 20.86
N PRO A 339 -20.57 2.16 22.20
CA PRO A 339 -19.43 1.79 23.04
C PRO A 339 -19.12 0.29 22.95
N GLY A 340 -17.82 -0.07 22.93
CA GLY A 340 -17.40 -1.47 22.81
C GLY A 340 -17.58 -2.31 24.09
N ASP A 341 -17.78 -1.66 25.23
CA ASP A 341 -18.10 -2.28 26.52
C ASP A 341 -19.61 -2.51 26.71
N GLU A 342 -20.46 -2.05 25.77
CA GLU A 342 -21.91 -2.27 25.84
C GLU A 342 -22.22 -3.79 25.79
N PRO A 343 -23.01 -4.32 26.75
CA PRO A 343 -23.36 -5.74 26.77
C PRO A 343 -24.07 -6.19 25.49
N PRO A 344 -23.84 -7.43 25.00
CA PRO A 344 -24.44 -7.95 23.77
C PRO A 344 -25.97 -7.81 23.71
N ALA A 345 -26.68 -8.10 24.80
CA ALA A 345 -28.13 -7.97 24.88
C ALA A 345 -28.62 -6.53 24.65
N ALA A 346 -27.95 -5.55 25.29
CA ALA A 346 -28.29 -4.13 25.14
C ALA A 346 -27.96 -3.63 23.72
N PHE A 347 -26.82 -4.06 23.18
CA PHE A 347 -26.39 -3.76 21.82
C PHE A 347 -27.41 -4.26 20.78
N LEU A 348 -27.86 -5.51 20.92
CA LEU A 348 -28.90 -6.10 20.06
C LEU A 348 -30.23 -5.38 20.21
N ALA A 349 -30.70 -5.15 21.43
CA ALA A 349 -31.98 -4.50 21.69
C ALA A 349 -32.06 -3.11 21.04
N ARG A 350 -30.97 -2.32 21.11
CA ARG A 350 -30.90 -1.01 20.46
C ARG A 350 -30.95 -1.11 18.94
N HIS A 351 -30.19 -2.04 18.36
CA HIS A 351 -30.21 -2.28 16.92
C HIS A 351 -31.63 -2.60 16.45
N LEU A 352 -32.30 -3.54 17.10
CA LEU A 352 -33.67 -3.96 16.76
C LEU A 352 -34.71 -2.85 16.96
N GLN A 353 -34.53 -1.99 17.96
CA GLN A 353 -35.42 -0.85 18.19
C GLN A 353 -35.36 0.16 17.04
N ARG A 354 -34.17 0.38 16.48
CA ARG A 354 -33.93 1.32 15.37
C ARG A 354 -34.17 0.70 14.00
N SER A 355 -34.11 -0.63 13.89
CA SER A 355 -34.47 -1.41 12.71
C SER A 355 -35.87 -2.05 12.81
N ALA A 356 -36.84 -1.37 13.44
CA ALA A 356 -38.16 -1.94 13.72
C ALA A 356 -38.92 -2.44 12.47
N GLN A 357 -38.74 -1.78 11.33
CA GLN A 357 -39.32 -2.14 10.02
C GLN A 357 -38.33 -2.88 9.12
N ARG A 358 -37.52 -3.77 9.72
CA ARG A 358 -36.51 -4.54 8.99
C ARG A 358 -37.12 -5.62 8.09
N GLY A 359 -36.51 -5.81 6.93
CA GLY A 359 -36.75 -6.93 6.03
C GLY A 359 -35.94 -8.16 6.42
N GLN A 360 -35.85 -9.13 5.51
CA GLN A 360 -34.99 -10.29 5.65
C GLN A 360 -33.65 -10.05 4.95
N VAL A 361 -32.57 -10.45 5.61
CA VAL A 361 -31.23 -10.56 5.03
C VAL A 361 -31.23 -11.68 4.01
N GLU A 362 -30.60 -11.43 2.84
CA GLU A 362 -30.41 -12.45 1.81
C GLU A 362 -29.59 -13.63 2.35
N ASP A 363 -29.95 -14.85 1.96
CA ASP A 363 -29.25 -16.07 2.35
C ASP A 363 -28.84 -16.86 1.09
N PRO A 364 -27.54 -16.88 0.71
CA PRO A 364 -26.41 -16.33 1.45
C PRO A 364 -26.22 -14.80 1.31
N PRO A 365 -25.70 -14.10 2.35
CA PRO A 365 -25.60 -12.64 2.37
C PRO A 365 -24.37 -12.07 1.66
N TRP A 366 -23.59 -12.89 0.94
CA TRP A 366 -22.27 -12.50 0.46
C TRP A 366 -22.33 -11.43 -0.63
N ALA A 367 -23.19 -11.63 -1.64
CA ALA A 367 -23.39 -10.66 -2.72
C ALA A 367 -23.92 -9.33 -2.17
N TRP A 368 -24.78 -9.38 -1.16
CA TRP A 368 -25.31 -8.20 -0.48
C TRP A 368 -24.21 -7.41 0.24
N LEU A 369 -23.35 -8.09 1.01
CA LEU A 369 -22.20 -7.46 1.66
C LEU A 369 -21.21 -6.85 0.65
N GLU A 370 -20.92 -7.54 -0.45
CA GLU A 370 -20.08 -7.01 -1.53
C GLU A 370 -20.67 -5.76 -2.16
N ALA A 371 -21.97 -5.77 -2.46
CA ALA A 371 -22.67 -4.62 -2.99
C ALA A 371 -22.58 -3.41 -2.05
N MET A 372 -22.73 -3.64 -0.74
CA MET A 372 -22.57 -2.58 0.27
C MET A 372 -21.15 -1.99 0.28
N THR A 373 -20.12 -2.84 0.28
CA THR A 373 -18.72 -2.38 0.24
C THR A 373 -18.45 -1.57 -1.03
N MET A 374 -18.93 -2.03 -2.18
CA MET A 374 -18.81 -1.30 -3.44
C MET A 374 -19.53 0.04 -3.42
N LEU A 375 -20.71 0.11 -2.80
CA LEU A 375 -21.49 1.34 -2.67
C LEU A 375 -20.74 2.40 -1.85
N VAL A 376 -20.11 2.00 -0.73
CA VAL A 376 -19.24 2.90 0.06
C VAL A 376 -18.01 3.33 -0.74
N LEU A 377 -17.35 2.41 -1.45
CA LEU A 377 -16.18 2.74 -2.27
C LEU A 377 -16.52 3.75 -3.37
N GLN A 378 -17.66 3.59 -4.04
CA GLN A 378 -18.14 4.53 -5.06
C GLN A 378 -18.45 5.91 -4.44
N PHE A 379 -19.08 5.93 -3.27
CA PHE A 379 -19.35 7.17 -2.54
C PHE A 379 -18.05 7.91 -2.20
N LEU A 380 -17.05 7.22 -1.66
CA LEU A 380 -15.75 7.79 -1.33
C LEU A 380 -15.00 8.29 -2.58
N ALA A 381 -15.08 7.54 -3.69
CA ALA A 381 -14.46 7.93 -4.96
C ALA A 381 -15.07 9.22 -5.55
N ARG A 382 -16.39 9.39 -5.46
CA ARG A 382 -17.10 10.60 -5.93
C ARG A 382 -16.80 11.85 -5.09
N ARG A 383 -16.33 11.67 -3.86
CA ARG A 383 -16.13 12.76 -2.88
C ARG A 383 -14.71 13.34 -2.88
N ARG A 384 -13.87 13.04 -3.90
CA ARG A 384 -12.56 13.68 -4.04
C ARG A 384 -12.74 15.21 -4.08
N PRO A 385 -11.92 15.98 -3.33
CA PRO A 385 -11.90 17.43 -3.42
C PRO A 385 -11.17 17.84 -4.70
N ASP A 386 -11.82 17.66 -5.86
CA ASP A 386 -11.43 18.25 -7.14
C ASP A 386 -12.70 18.46 -7.98
N ARG A 387 -13.51 19.40 -7.50
CA ARG A 387 -14.32 20.32 -8.31
C ARG A 387 -14.70 21.45 -7.36
N ALA A 388 -13.89 22.50 -7.33
CA ALA A 388 -14.45 23.82 -7.07
C ALA A 388 -15.62 23.99 -8.06
N PRO A 389 -16.80 24.46 -7.63
CA PRO A 389 -17.77 24.93 -8.60
C PRO A 389 -17.04 26.02 -9.39
N THR A 390 -16.82 25.79 -10.68
CA THR A 390 -16.61 26.90 -11.58
C THR A 390 -17.86 27.75 -11.43
N ASP A 391 -17.68 28.95 -10.90
CA ASP A 391 -18.69 29.99 -10.88
C ASP A 391 -19.27 30.12 -12.29
N ASP A 392 -20.45 29.53 -12.52
CA ASP A 392 -21.38 30.03 -13.53
C ASP A 392 -21.95 31.34 -12.98
N THR A 393 -21.10 32.36 -12.93
CA THR A 393 -21.54 33.74 -12.85
C THR A 393 -21.72 34.23 -14.28
N SER A 394 -22.99 34.23 -14.68
CA SER A 394 -23.60 35.35 -15.40
C SER A 394 -22.74 36.03 -16.47
N THR A 395 -22.95 35.63 -17.72
CA THR A 395 -23.05 36.61 -18.80
C THR A 395 -24.39 36.43 -19.51
N ASP A 396 -25.43 36.95 -18.86
CA ASP A 396 -26.51 37.58 -19.60
C ASP A 396 -25.89 38.70 -20.43
N GLY A 397 -25.78 38.44 -21.73
CA GLY A 397 -25.33 39.38 -22.75
C GLY A 397 -26.33 39.35 -23.91
N SER A 398 -27.60 39.61 -23.61
CA SER A 398 -28.60 39.95 -24.62
C SER A 398 -28.27 41.33 -25.19
N ALA A 399 -27.47 41.35 -26.27
CA ALA A 399 -27.30 42.52 -27.12
C ALA A 399 -27.96 42.25 -28.48
N GLY A 400 -29.13 42.85 -28.65
CA GLY A 400 -29.89 42.97 -29.90
C GLY A 400 -31.35 43.22 -29.54
N GLY A 401 -31.99 44.35 -29.81
CA GLY A 401 -31.66 45.57 -30.53
C GLY A 401 -33.00 46.33 -30.70
N SER A 402 -32.94 47.50 -31.32
CA SER A 402 -34.06 48.30 -31.87
C SER A 402 -34.89 49.22 -30.96
N SER A 403 -35.08 50.42 -31.53
CA SER A 403 -35.92 51.59 -31.20
C SER A 403 -35.61 52.40 -29.96
#